data_AF-A0A9D3QB76-F1
#
_entry.id   AF-A0A9D3QB76-F1
#
_cell.length_a   1.000
_cell.length_b   1.000
_cell.length_c   1.000
_cell.angle_alpha   90.00
_cell.angle_beta   90.00
_cell.angle_gamma   90.00
#
_symmetry.space_group_name_H-M   'P 1'
#
loop_
_entity.id
_entity.type
_entity.pdbx_description
1 polymer ?
#
loop_
_entity_poly.entity_id
_entity_poly.type
_entity_poly.pdbx_seq_one_letter_code
_entity_poly.pdbx_strand_id
1 'polypeptide(L)'
;MAESEEEVDVLVQRVVKDINNAFKKNPNINEIGLIPCPEARYNRSPIVLVENNLGVESWCVKFLLPYVHNKLLLYRQRKQWLDRDALVDITCTLLLLNPDFTTAWNVRKELVQCGVLNPERDLYLGKLALTKFPKSPETWIHRRWVLQQVLRECCPRGEAERGEAEGTPQAERLQRILQEEMKVCTEAAGRYPSNYNAWSHRIWVLQNMAKGNLKILHDELSSMKLWVSMHVSDHSGFHYRQFLLKSLVGELSQVAERASARPPRPSPDPHYAHR
;
A
#
# COMPACT_ATOMS: atom_id res chain seq x y z
N MET A 1 -30.40 5.33 21.64
CA MET A 1 -29.19 5.75 22.36
C MET A 1 -28.87 4.63 23.33
N ALA A 2 -27.63 4.13 23.37
CA ALA A 2 -27.29 3.07 24.32
C ALA A 2 -27.31 3.67 25.73
N GLU A 3 -28.08 3.09 26.64
CA GLU A 3 -28.31 3.58 28.00
C GLU A 3 -27.34 2.93 29.01
N SER A 4 -26.56 1.92 28.60
CA SER A 4 -25.56 1.23 29.43
C SER A 4 -24.24 0.93 28.67
N GLU A 5 -23.14 0.71 29.39
CA GLU A 5 -21.85 0.29 28.79
C GLU A 5 -21.97 -1.04 28.02
N GLU A 6 -22.79 -1.97 28.52
CA GLU A 6 -23.03 -3.26 27.86
C GLU A 6 -23.73 -3.10 26.50
N GLU A 7 -24.68 -2.16 26.39
CA GLU A 7 -25.35 -1.86 25.11
C GLU A 7 -24.39 -1.24 24.09
N VAL A 8 -23.46 -0.39 24.54
CA VAL A 8 -22.41 0.18 23.67
C VAL A 8 -21.49 -0.94 23.18
N ASP A 9 -21.12 -1.86 24.05
CA ASP A 9 -20.26 -3.00 23.70
C ASP A 9 -20.88 -3.88 22.62
N VAL A 10 -22.17 -4.25 22.78
CA VAL A 10 -22.90 -5.05 21.79
C VAL A 10 -23.03 -4.30 20.46
N LEU A 11 -23.34 -3.00 20.52
CA LEU A 11 -23.43 -2.15 19.34
C LEU A 11 -22.10 -2.13 18.59
N VAL A 12 -20.99 -1.85 19.27
CA VAL A 12 -19.68 -1.73 18.62
C VAL A 12 -19.24 -3.07 18.02
N GLN A 13 -19.45 -4.18 18.73
CA GLN A 13 -19.16 -5.52 18.18
C GLN A 13 -19.95 -5.78 16.89
N ARG A 14 -21.22 -5.39 16.84
CA ARG A 14 -22.05 -5.47 15.63
C ARG A 14 -21.46 -4.62 14.50
N VAL A 15 -21.05 -3.37 14.79
CA VAL A 15 -20.48 -2.47 13.77
C VAL A 15 -19.17 -2.99 13.19
N VAL A 16 -18.26 -3.54 14.02
CA VAL A 16 -17.03 -4.20 13.54
C VAL A 16 -17.39 -5.35 12.58
N LYS A 17 -18.37 -6.17 12.95
CA LYS A 17 -18.84 -7.29 12.13
C LYS A 17 -19.45 -6.81 10.80
N ASP A 18 -20.22 -5.72 10.83
CA ASP A 18 -20.83 -5.12 9.64
C ASP A 18 -19.78 -4.59 8.66
N ILE A 19 -18.69 -3.97 9.14
CA ILE A 19 -17.54 -3.57 8.30
C ILE A 19 -16.93 -4.79 7.61
N ASN A 20 -16.67 -5.87 8.35
CA ASN A 20 -16.06 -7.07 7.78
C ASN A 20 -17.01 -7.78 6.80
N ASN A 21 -18.30 -7.77 7.08
CA ASN A 21 -19.32 -8.27 6.16
C ASN A 21 -19.39 -7.44 4.88
N ALA A 22 -19.18 -6.13 4.95
CA ALA A 22 -19.11 -5.27 3.75
C ALA A 22 -17.93 -5.68 2.84
N PHE A 23 -16.75 -5.94 3.40
CA PHE A 23 -15.60 -6.44 2.64
C PHE A 23 -15.81 -7.83 2.03
N LYS A 24 -16.53 -8.71 2.73
CA LYS A 24 -16.89 -10.04 2.20
C LYS A 24 -17.91 -9.93 1.07
N LYS A 25 -18.88 -9.01 1.19
CA LYS A 25 -19.94 -8.79 0.20
C LYS A 25 -19.42 -8.10 -1.06
N ASN A 26 -18.54 -7.12 -0.91
CA ASN A 26 -17.92 -6.41 -2.02
C ASN A 26 -16.39 -6.36 -1.82
N PRO A 27 -15.62 -7.21 -2.54
CA PRO A 27 -14.16 -7.20 -2.47
C PRO A 27 -13.53 -6.00 -3.21
N ASN A 28 -14.31 -5.24 -4.00
CA ASN A 28 -13.84 -4.15 -4.86
C ASN A 28 -14.23 -2.77 -4.30
N ILE A 29 -14.23 -2.60 -2.98
CA ILE A 29 -14.41 -1.29 -2.37
C ILE A 29 -13.24 -0.40 -2.78
N ASN A 30 -13.55 0.79 -3.27
CA ASN A 30 -12.57 1.73 -3.81
C ASN A 30 -12.23 2.82 -2.81
N GLU A 31 -13.21 3.26 -2.01
CA GLU A 31 -13.07 4.42 -1.13
C GLU A 31 -13.88 4.23 0.15
N ILE A 32 -13.33 4.78 1.25
CA ILE A 32 -14.04 4.93 2.52
C ILE A 32 -14.38 6.40 2.78
N GLY A 33 -15.54 6.62 3.38
CA GLY A 33 -16.06 7.95 3.71
C GLY A 33 -16.70 8.01 5.08
N LEU A 34 -16.78 9.22 5.65
CA LEU A 34 -17.57 9.49 6.84
C LEU A 34 -18.86 10.20 6.43
N ILE A 35 -20.01 9.63 6.79
CA ILE A 35 -21.32 10.21 6.47
C ILE A 35 -21.72 11.11 7.65
N PRO A 36 -21.95 12.42 7.41
CA PRO A 36 -22.42 13.33 8.45
C PRO A 36 -23.81 12.89 8.94
N CYS A 37 -23.85 12.35 10.15
CA CYS A 37 -25.05 11.85 10.80
C CYS A 37 -24.84 11.97 12.32
N PRO A 38 -25.38 13.01 12.99
CA PRO A 38 -25.08 13.28 14.41
C PRO A 38 -25.74 12.29 15.37
N GLU A 39 -26.86 11.68 14.96
CA GLU A 39 -27.67 10.77 15.76
C GLU A 39 -28.05 9.52 14.96
N ALA A 40 -28.19 8.39 15.66
CA ALA A 40 -28.61 7.14 15.05
C ALA A 40 -30.06 7.27 14.53
N ARG A 41 -30.25 7.03 13.23
CA ARG A 41 -31.58 7.04 12.61
C ARG A 41 -32.05 5.60 12.42
N TYR A 42 -33.13 5.22 13.10
CA TYR A 42 -33.76 3.89 13.00
C TYR A 42 -32.87 2.72 13.47
N ASN A 43 -33.42 1.50 13.46
CA ASN A 43 -32.67 0.27 13.73
C ASN A 43 -31.86 -0.18 12.49
N ARG A 44 -30.98 0.70 11.98
CA ARG A 44 -30.10 0.43 10.83
C ARG A 44 -28.64 0.44 11.25
N SER A 45 -27.82 -0.31 10.52
CA SER A 45 -26.36 -0.29 10.71
C SER A 45 -25.80 1.08 10.28
N PRO A 46 -24.82 1.65 11.01
CA PRO A 46 -24.11 2.86 10.58
C PRO A 46 -23.15 2.60 9.40
N ILE A 47 -23.02 1.34 8.95
CA ILE A 47 -22.18 0.96 7.82
C ILE A 47 -23.04 0.95 6.56
N VAL A 48 -22.75 1.89 5.66
CA VAL A 48 -23.52 2.10 4.43
C VAL A 48 -22.63 1.80 3.24
N LEU A 49 -22.94 0.74 2.48
CA LEU A 49 -22.24 0.39 1.26
C LEU A 49 -23.09 0.79 0.05
N VAL A 50 -22.61 1.79 -0.70
CA VAL A 50 -23.24 2.23 -1.97
C VAL A 50 -22.23 2.00 -3.08
N GLU A 51 -22.59 1.13 -4.03
CA GLU A 51 -21.68 0.69 -5.09
C GLU A 51 -20.35 0.16 -4.51
N ASN A 52 -19.24 0.86 -4.78
CA ASN A 52 -17.89 0.54 -4.30
C ASN A 52 -17.42 1.50 -3.20
N ASN A 53 -18.31 2.26 -2.57
CA ASN A 53 -17.99 3.23 -1.53
C ASN A 53 -18.53 2.77 -0.18
N LEU A 54 -17.65 2.66 0.80
CA LEU A 54 -17.99 2.28 2.17
C LEU A 54 -18.08 3.51 3.07
N GLY A 55 -19.30 3.90 3.41
CA GLY A 55 -19.58 4.98 4.34
C GLY A 55 -19.74 4.49 5.78
N VAL A 56 -19.21 5.27 6.73
CA VAL A 56 -19.44 5.09 8.17
C VAL A 56 -20.15 6.34 8.70
N GLU A 57 -21.35 6.17 9.25
CA GLU A 57 -22.10 7.27 9.86
C GLU A 57 -21.39 7.83 11.10
N SER A 58 -21.30 9.16 11.19
CA SER A 58 -20.45 9.82 12.19
C SER A 58 -20.85 9.56 13.65
N TRP A 59 -22.13 9.32 13.92
CA TRP A 59 -22.63 9.13 15.28
C TRP A 59 -22.01 7.90 15.97
N CYS A 60 -21.64 6.86 15.21
CA CYS A 60 -21.09 5.63 15.80
C CYS A 60 -19.60 5.75 16.12
N VAL A 61 -18.87 6.68 15.47
CA VAL A 61 -17.41 6.81 15.57
C VAL A 61 -16.97 7.13 17.00
N LYS A 62 -17.73 7.96 17.73
CA LYS A 62 -17.45 8.33 19.13
C LYS A 62 -17.52 7.14 20.11
N PHE A 63 -18.19 6.06 19.75
CA PHE A 63 -18.26 4.82 20.53
C PHE A 63 -17.29 3.77 19.99
N LEU A 64 -17.29 3.61 18.66
CA LEU A 64 -16.50 2.63 17.93
C LEU A 64 -15.00 2.83 18.16
N LEU A 65 -14.50 4.05 17.94
CA LEU A 65 -13.06 4.33 17.98
C LEU A 65 -12.46 4.11 19.38
N PRO A 66 -13.01 4.66 20.49
CA PRO A 66 -12.48 4.39 21.82
C PRO A 66 -12.53 2.91 22.19
N TYR A 67 -13.60 2.20 21.81
CA TYR A 67 -13.75 0.77 22.10
C TYR A 67 -12.67 -0.05 21.40
N VAL A 68 -12.53 0.05 20.07
CA VAL A 68 -11.53 -0.74 19.32
C VAL A 68 -10.10 -0.36 19.71
N HIS A 69 -9.87 0.91 20.04
CA HIS A 69 -8.59 1.40 20.54
C HIS A 69 -8.24 0.76 21.90
N ASN A 70 -9.13 0.87 22.89
CA ASN A 70 -8.91 0.31 24.23
C ASN A 70 -8.77 -1.21 24.20
N LYS A 71 -9.58 -1.90 23.39
CA LYS A 71 -9.52 -3.35 23.24
C LYS A 71 -8.16 -3.81 22.69
N LEU A 72 -7.61 -3.08 21.71
CA LEU A 72 -6.27 -3.35 21.20
C LEU A 72 -5.17 -3.02 22.22
N LEU A 73 -5.33 -1.98 23.03
CA LEU A 73 -4.39 -1.68 24.11
C LEU A 73 -4.40 -2.74 25.22
N LEU A 74 -5.57 -3.22 25.63
CA LEU A 74 -5.70 -4.29 26.62
C LEU A 74 -5.05 -5.60 26.11
N TYR A 75 -5.21 -5.90 24.83
CA TYR A 75 -4.46 -6.97 24.17
C TYR A 75 -2.95 -6.79 24.30
N ARG A 76 -2.43 -5.61 23.93
CA ARG A 76 -0.99 -5.31 24.01
C ARG A 76 -0.45 -5.35 25.44
N GLN A 77 -1.26 -4.95 26.41
CA GLN A 77 -0.94 -5.02 27.84
C GLN A 77 -1.12 -6.43 28.43
N ARG A 78 -1.54 -7.43 27.62
CA ARG A 78 -1.83 -8.81 28.04
C ARG A 78 -2.91 -8.90 29.12
N LYS A 79 -3.78 -7.90 29.21
CA LYS A 79 -4.92 -7.85 30.14
C LYS A 79 -6.15 -8.54 29.58
N GLN A 80 -6.26 -8.61 28.26
CA GLN A 80 -7.38 -9.27 27.59
C GLN A 80 -6.85 -10.07 26.40
N TRP A 81 -7.24 -11.34 26.32
CA TRP A 81 -6.88 -12.19 25.20
C TRP A 81 -7.84 -11.94 24.02
N LEU A 82 -7.29 -11.95 22.81
CA LEU A 82 -8.04 -11.93 21.57
C LEU A 82 -7.47 -12.98 20.62
N ASP A 83 -8.37 -13.69 19.93
CA ASP A 83 -7.97 -14.58 18.86
C ASP A 83 -7.45 -13.79 17.65
N ARG A 84 -6.83 -14.53 16.72
CA ARG A 84 -6.16 -13.97 15.56
C ARG A 84 -7.13 -13.28 14.59
N ASP A 85 -8.33 -13.82 14.41
CA ASP A 85 -9.33 -13.24 13.51
C ASP A 85 -9.92 -11.95 14.11
N ALA A 86 -10.19 -11.95 15.42
CA ALA A 86 -10.59 -10.76 16.15
C ALA A 86 -9.54 -9.64 16.08
N LEU A 87 -8.24 -9.98 16.12
CA LEU A 87 -7.18 -9.00 15.94
C LEU A 87 -7.17 -8.40 14.53
N VAL A 88 -7.39 -9.22 13.50
CA VAL A 88 -7.51 -8.72 12.11
C VAL A 88 -8.68 -7.75 11.99
N ASP A 89 -9.83 -8.11 12.56
CA ASP A 89 -11.08 -7.34 12.49
C ASP A 89 -10.99 -6.00 13.23
N ILE A 90 -10.44 -6.01 14.45
CA ILE A 90 -10.28 -4.81 15.28
C ILE A 90 -9.25 -3.87 14.68
N THR A 91 -8.09 -4.40 14.25
CA THR A 91 -7.06 -3.55 13.63
C THR A 91 -7.52 -3.00 12.28
N CYS A 92 -8.28 -3.76 11.49
CA CYS A 92 -8.91 -3.27 10.26
C CYS A 92 -9.80 -2.06 10.55
N THR A 93 -10.77 -2.22 11.44
CA THR A 93 -11.71 -1.16 11.82
C THR A 93 -10.99 0.08 12.36
N LEU A 94 -10.01 -0.13 13.25
CA LEU A 94 -9.25 0.95 13.87
C LEU A 94 -8.45 1.75 12.83
N LEU A 95 -7.83 1.08 11.86
CA LEU A 95 -6.99 1.74 10.84
C LEU A 95 -7.81 2.44 9.75
N LEU A 96 -9.06 2.02 9.49
CA LEU A 96 -9.99 2.78 8.65
C LEU A 96 -10.45 4.11 9.29
N LEU A 97 -10.39 4.20 10.63
CA LEU A 97 -10.79 5.38 11.39
C LEU A 97 -9.60 6.26 11.77
N ASN A 98 -8.47 5.66 12.13
CA ASN A 98 -7.24 6.33 12.56
C ASN A 98 -6.01 5.55 12.05
N PRO A 99 -5.56 5.83 10.83
CA PRO A 99 -4.42 5.12 10.23
C PRO A 99 -3.06 5.53 10.80
N ASP A 100 -2.98 6.60 11.60
CA ASP A 100 -1.74 7.04 12.26
C ASP A 100 -1.49 6.30 13.59
N PHE A 101 -2.28 5.27 13.90
CA PHE A 101 -2.05 4.45 15.07
C PHE A 101 -1.04 3.33 14.81
N THR A 102 0.25 3.64 14.98
CA THR A 102 1.40 2.74 14.75
C THR A 102 1.24 1.36 15.39
N THR A 103 0.71 1.29 16.63
CA THR A 103 0.53 0.02 17.35
C THR A 103 -0.37 -0.96 16.61
N ALA A 104 -1.43 -0.47 15.94
CA ALA A 104 -2.30 -1.31 15.13
C ALA A 104 -1.57 -1.85 13.90
N TRP A 105 -0.83 -1.01 13.18
CA TRP A 105 0.01 -1.49 12.09
C TRP A 105 1.04 -2.52 12.56
N ASN A 106 1.63 -2.36 13.75
CA ASN A 106 2.58 -3.32 14.30
C ASN A 106 1.94 -4.68 14.62
N VAL A 107 0.70 -4.70 15.14
CA VAL A 107 -0.03 -5.97 15.31
C VAL A 107 -0.21 -6.66 13.97
N ARG A 108 -0.56 -5.91 12.92
CA ARG A 108 -0.72 -6.48 11.58
C ARG A 108 0.58 -7.02 10.99
N LYS A 109 1.71 -6.33 11.23
CA LYS A 109 3.05 -6.86 10.87
C LYS A 109 3.31 -8.23 11.50
N GLU A 110 3.00 -8.40 12.79
CA GLU A 110 3.13 -9.68 13.50
C GLU A 110 2.21 -10.75 12.88
N LEU A 111 0.96 -10.39 12.55
CA LEU A 111 0.01 -11.31 11.91
C LEU A 111 0.48 -11.74 10.50
N VAL A 112 1.09 -10.83 9.72
CA VAL A 112 1.71 -11.16 8.43
C VAL A 112 2.89 -12.10 8.62
N GLN A 113 3.79 -11.82 9.58
CA GLN A 113 4.96 -12.67 9.86
C GLN A 113 4.58 -14.08 10.32
N CYS A 114 3.47 -14.22 11.06
CA CYS A 114 2.95 -15.52 11.47
C CYS A 114 2.13 -16.24 10.38
N GLY A 115 2.04 -15.69 9.16
CA GLY A 115 1.30 -16.28 8.04
C GLY A 115 -0.23 -16.25 8.19
N VAL A 116 -0.74 -15.50 9.17
CA VAL A 116 -2.19 -15.37 9.44
C VAL A 116 -2.83 -14.38 8.45
N LEU A 117 -2.09 -13.32 8.12
CA LEU A 117 -2.58 -12.22 7.31
C LEU A 117 -1.81 -12.13 6.00
N ASN A 118 -2.53 -12.12 4.88
CA ASN A 118 -1.92 -11.98 3.56
C ASN A 118 -1.41 -10.54 3.35
N PRO A 119 -0.13 -10.32 2.96
CA PRO A 119 0.43 -9.01 2.65
C PRO A 119 -0.42 -8.14 1.71
N GLU A 120 -1.01 -8.72 0.68
CA GLU A 120 -1.83 -7.98 -0.30
C GLU A 120 -3.14 -7.47 0.30
N ARG A 121 -3.68 -8.15 1.32
CA ARG A 121 -4.83 -7.65 2.09
C ARG A 121 -4.45 -6.41 2.90
N ASP A 122 -3.21 -6.33 3.39
CA ASP A 122 -2.71 -5.14 4.08
C ASP A 122 -2.40 -3.99 3.13
N LEU A 123 -1.88 -4.27 1.92
CA LEU A 123 -1.74 -3.26 0.87
C LEU A 123 -3.11 -2.68 0.48
N TYR A 124 -4.15 -3.52 0.41
CA TYR A 124 -5.52 -3.09 0.14
C TYR A 124 -6.11 -2.25 1.28
N LEU A 125 -5.94 -2.65 2.54
CA LEU A 125 -6.37 -1.86 3.69
C LEU A 125 -5.68 -0.48 3.71
N GLY A 126 -4.36 -0.44 3.46
CA GLY A 126 -3.60 0.80 3.36
C GLY A 126 -4.09 1.69 2.22
N LYS A 127 -4.42 1.11 1.05
CA LYS A 127 -5.02 1.85 -0.07
C LYS A 127 -6.32 2.53 0.33
N LEU A 128 -7.23 1.81 1.00
CA LEU A 128 -8.49 2.37 1.48
C LEU A 128 -8.26 3.49 2.50
N ALA A 129 -7.37 3.28 3.47
CA ALA A 129 -7.04 4.32 4.44
C ALA A 129 -6.55 5.61 3.75
N LEU A 130 -5.75 5.50 2.69
CA LEU A 130 -5.22 6.63 1.93
C LEU A 130 -6.29 7.38 1.10
N THR A 131 -7.47 6.82 0.84
CA THR A 131 -8.54 7.58 0.18
C THR A 131 -9.10 8.66 1.08
N LYS A 132 -9.14 8.42 2.39
CA LYS A 132 -9.60 9.38 3.40
C LYS A 132 -8.44 10.15 4.05
N PHE A 133 -7.28 9.51 4.22
CA PHE A 133 -6.12 10.05 4.90
C PHE A 133 -4.87 10.00 3.99
N PRO A 134 -4.86 10.72 2.85
CA PRO A 134 -3.81 10.59 1.83
C PRO A 134 -2.41 10.95 2.33
N LYS A 135 -2.30 11.68 3.44
CA LYS A 135 -1.04 12.10 4.07
C LYS A 135 -0.53 11.24 5.20
N SER A 136 -1.32 10.26 5.68
CA SER A 136 -0.99 9.40 6.83
C SER A 136 0.44 8.84 6.72
N PRO A 137 1.42 9.35 7.49
CA PRO A 137 2.80 8.89 7.40
C PRO A 137 2.93 7.41 7.75
N GLU A 138 2.20 6.96 8.77
CA GLU A 138 2.27 5.59 9.27
C GLU A 138 1.74 4.59 8.24
N THR A 139 0.73 4.95 7.45
CA THR A 139 0.26 4.11 6.34
C THR A 139 1.34 3.89 5.30
N TRP A 140 2.05 4.94 4.88
CA TRP A 140 3.15 4.82 3.92
C TRP A 140 4.34 4.05 4.50
N ILE A 141 4.69 4.29 5.77
CA ILE A 141 5.74 3.54 6.48
C ILE A 141 5.41 2.05 6.54
N HIS A 142 4.18 1.70 6.93
CA HIS A 142 3.74 0.31 6.97
C HIS A 142 3.72 -0.31 5.57
N ARG A 143 3.21 0.40 4.56
CA ARG A 143 3.16 -0.07 3.17
C ARG A 143 4.55 -0.43 2.65
N ARG A 144 5.58 0.39 2.91
CA ARG A 144 7.00 0.05 2.58
C ARG A 144 7.45 -1.25 3.24
N TRP A 145 7.11 -1.46 4.51
CA TRP A 145 7.46 -2.70 5.22
C TRP A 145 6.78 -3.92 4.59
N VAL A 146 5.51 -3.81 4.19
CA VAL A 146 4.77 -4.91 3.52
C VAL A 146 5.38 -5.24 2.17
N LEU A 147 5.70 -4.23 1.36
CA LEU A 147 6.36 -4.40 0.07
C LEU A 147 7.73 -5.09 0.20
N GLN A 148 8.49 -4.79 1.25
CA GLN A 148 9.73 -5.50 1.56
C GLN A 148 9.50 -6.98 1.88
N GLN A 149 8.38 -7.35 2.53
CA GLN A 149 8.06 -8.77 2.75
C GLN A 149 7.72 -9.45 1.43
N VAL A 150 6.88 -8.84 0.58
CA VAL A 150 6.55 -9.39 -0.74
C VAL A 150 7.80 -9.58 -1.60
N LEU A 151 8.73 -8.62 -1.60
CA LEU A 151 9.98 -8.76 -2.35
C LEU A 151 10.82 -9.95 -1.85
N ARG A 152 10.86 -10.19 -0.53
CA ARG A 152 11.56 -11.35 0.06
C ARG A 152 10.89 -12.68 -0.31
N GLU A 153 9.56 -12.70 -0.41
CA GLU A 153 8.80 -13.88 -0.86
C GLU A 153 9.04 -14.19 -2.35
N CYS A 154 9.10 -13.16 -3.20
CA CYS A 154 9.30 -13.31 -4.64
C CYS A 154 10.76 -13.58 -5.03
N CYS A 155 11.73 -13.17 -4.21
CA CYS A 155 13.16 -13.36 -4.43
C CYS A 155 13.82 -14.04 -3.21
N PRO A 156 13.55 -15.34 -2.95
CA PRO A 156 14.24 -16.06 -1.89
C PRO A 156 15.75 -16.07 -2.19
N ARG A 157 16.58 -15.81 -1.17
CA ARG A 157 18.05 -15.84 -1.28
C ARG A 157 18.50 -17.19 -1.89
N GLY A 158 19.03 -17.17 -3.11
CA GLY A 158 19.63 -18.36 -3.73
C GLY A 158 19.57 -18.44 -5.26
N GLU A 159 18.76 -17.63 -5.96
CA GLU A 159 18.57 -17.74 -7.42
C GLU A 159 19.11 -16.53 -8.20
N ALA A 160 20.25 -15.97 -7.79
CA ALA A 160 20.86 -14.82 -8.45
C ALA A 160 21.56 -15.14 -9.79
N GLU A 161 21.51 -16.40 -10.29
CA GLU A 161 22.24 -16.81 -11.50
C GLU A 161 21.43 -17.67 -12.49
N ARG A 162 20.11 -17.46 -12.59
CA ARG A 162 19.38 -17.95 -13.77
C ARG A 162 18.77 -16.75 -14.49
N GLY A 163 19.17 -16.61 -15.76
CA GLY A 163 18.96 -15.44 -16.60
C GLY A 163 17.50 -14.98 -16.68
N GLU A 164 17.35 -13.76 -17.19
CA GLU A 164 16.10 -13.05 -17.46
C GLU A 164 14.98 -13.99 -17.95
N ALA A 165 14.21 -14.53 -16.99
CA ALA A 165 13.00 -15.28 -17.27
C ALA A 165 11.83 -14.30 -17.18
N GLU A 166 11.67 -13.49 -18.23
CA GLU A 166 10.41 -12.79 -18.47
C GLU A 166 9.28 -13.84 -18.48
N GLY A 167 8.31 -13.71 -17.55
CA GLY A 167 7.14 -14.59 -17.47
C GLY A 167 7.05 -15.53 -16.26
N THR A 168 7.88 -15.39 -15.22
CA THR A 168 7.63 -16.13 -13.96
C THR A 168 6.40 -15.57 -13.22
N PRO A 169 5.57 -16.41 -12.55
CA PRO A 169 4.43 -15.94 -11.77
C PRO A 169 4.80 -14.89 -10.70
N GLN A 170 6.02 -14.98 -10.15
CA GLN A 170 6.57 -14.04 -9.18
C GLN A 170 6.89 -12.69 -9.81
N ALA A 171 7.49 -12.67 -11.01
CA ALA A 171 7.76 -11.43 -11.75
C ALA A 171 6.45 -10.73 -12.14
N GLU A 172 5.43 -11.48 -12.58
CA GLU A 172 4.11 -10.93 -12.86
C GLU A 172 3.43 -10.36 -11.61
N ARG A 173 3.53 -11.06 -10.46
CA ARG A 173 3.01 -10.57 -9.17
C ARG A 173 3.68 -9.24 -8.80
N LEU A 174 5.00 -9.16 -8.91
CA LEU A 174 5.76 -7.95 -8.61
C LEU A 174 5.37 -6.80 -9.55
N GLN A 175 5.21 -7.07 -10.85
CA GLN A 175 4.79 -6.09 -11.84
C GLN A 175 3.38 -5.54 -11.54
N ARG A 176 2.42 -6.40 -11.17
CA ARG A 176 1.07 -5.96 -10.76
C ARG A 176 1.12 -5.06 -9.53
N ILE A 177 1.92 -5.43 -8.53
CA ILE A 177 2.08 -4.62 -7.31
C ILE A 177 2.72 -3.27 -7.63
N LEU A 178 3.79 -3.25 -8.44
CA LEU A 178 4.43 -2.02 -8.90
C LEU A 178 3.45 -1.07 -9.58
N GLN A 179 2.63 -1.59 -10.49
CA GLN A 179 1.60 -0.79 -11.17
C GLN A 179 0.56 -0.24 -10.18
N GLU A 180 0.13 -1.05 -9.21
CA GLU A 180 -0.80 -0.61 -8.18
C GLU A 180 -0.17 0.45 -7.25
N GLU A 181 1.12 0.35 -6.92
CA GLU A 181 1.84 1.38 -6.16
C GLU A 181 1.82 2.73 -6.88
N MET A 182 2.10 2.74 -8.20
CA MET A 182 2.06 3.99 -8.99
C MET A 182 0.67 4.60 -9.00
N LYS A 183 -0.38 3.77 -9.09
CA LYS A 183 -1.77 4.21 -9.02
C LYS A 183 -2.12 4.81 -7.66
N VAL A 184 -1.81 4.12 -6.56
CA VAL A 184 -2.10 4.58 -5.19
C VAL A 184 -1.36 5.89 -4.88
N CYS A 185 -0.10 6.03 -5.28
CA CYS A 185 0.64 7.29 -5.14
C CYS A 185 -0.01 8.43 -5.91
N THR A 186 -0.41 8.19 -7.16
CA THR A 186 -1.08 9.18 -8.02
C THR A 186 -2.41 9.63 -7.41
N GLU A 187 -3.23 8.67 -6.98
CA GLU A 187 -4.53 8.90 -6.35
C GLU A 187 -4.40 9.69 -5.03
N ALA A 188 -3.39 9.40 -4.21
CA ALA A 188 -3.15 10.12 -2.95
C ALA A 188 -2.55 11.52 -3.17
N ALA A 189 -1.72 11.71 -4.21
CA ALA A 189 -1.22 13.01 -4.61
C ALA A 189 -2.33 13.91 -5.20
N GLY A 190 -3.32 13.34 -5.87
CA GLY A 190 -4.46 14.09 -6.41
C GLY A 190 -5.43 14.55 -5.34
N ARG A 191 -5.52 13.81 -4.22
CA ARG A 191 -6.37 14.16 -3.07
C ARG A 191 -5.77 15.22 -2.14
N TYR A 192 -4.45 15.44 -2.20
CA TYR A 192 -3.80 16.44 -1.35
C TYR A 192 -2.66 17.17 -2.09
N PRO A 193 -2.70 18.51 -2.20
CA PRO A 193 -1.69 19.26 -2.94
C PRO A 193 -0.30 19.11 -2.30
N SER A 194 0.72 18.87 -3.12
CA SER A 194 2.10 18.69 -2.64
C SER A 194 2.24 17.59 -1.58
N ASN A 195 1.60 16.43 -1.82
CA ASN A 195 1.69 15.27 -0.92
C ASN A 195 3.09 14.64 -0.91
N TYR A 196 3.98 15.18 -0.07
CA TYR A 196 5.35 14.72 0.07
C TYR A 196 5.45 13.22 0.38
N ASN A 197 4.58 12.69 1.24
CA ASN A 197 4.64 11.28 1.65
C ASN A 197 4.32 10.33 0.48
N ALA A 198 3.31 10.67 -0.34
CA ALA A 198 2.97 9.88 -1.52
C ALA A 198 4.10 9.87 -2.56
N TRP A 199 4.68 11.04 -2.86
CA TRP A 199 5.80 11.14 -3.80
C TRP A 199 7.09 10.51 -3.28
N SER A 200 7.40 10.69 -1.99
CA SER A 200 8.54 10.04 -1.33
C SER A 200 8.40 8.51 -1.34
N HIS A 201 7.20 7.99 -1.12
CA HIS A 201 6.91 6.56 -1.27
C HIS A 201 7.10 6.09 -2.71
N ARG A 202 6.63 6.85 -3.70
CA ARG A 202 6.81 6.54 -5.13
C ARG A 202 8.28 6.45 -5.53
N ILE A 203 9.13 7.36 -5.04
CA ILE A 203 10.59 7.31 -5.19
C ILE A 203 11.14 6.03 -4.56
N TRP A 204 10.75 5.74 -3.32
CA TRP A 204 11.21 4.56 -2.60
C TRP A 204 10.86 3.27 -3.34
N VAL A 205 9.66 3.16 -3.91
CA VAL A 205 9.25 1.99 -4.72
C VAL A 205 10.18 1.82 -5.91
N LEU A 206 10.49 2.88 -6.66
CA LEU A 206 11.41 2.79 -7.78
C LEU A 206 12.82 2.37 -7.35
N GLN A 207 13.33 2.90 -6.24
CA GLN A 207 14.67 2.59 -5.74
C GLN A 207 14.82 1.15 -5.24
N ASN A 208 13.75 0.55 -4.71
CA ASN A 208 13.83 -0.75 -4.04
C ASN A 208 13.22 -1.90 -4.85
N MET A 209 12.22 -1.62 -5.69
CA MET A 209 11.45 -2.64 -6.40
C MET A 209 11.63 -2.59 -7.93
N ALA A 210 12.07 -1.47 -8.50
CA ALA A 210 12.27 -1.28 -9.93
C ALA A 210 13.70 -0.83 -10.29
N LYS A 211 14.67 -1.16 -9.42
CA LYS A 211 16.06 -0.73 -9.58
C LYS A 211 16.65 -1.23 -10.90
N GLY A 212 17.26 -0.33 -11.67
CA GLY A 212 17.86 -0.65 -12.98
C GLY A 212 16.84 -0.87 -14.11
N ASN A 213 15.53 -0.76 -13.85
CA ASN A 213 14.52 -0.92 -14.90
C ASN A 213 14.32 0.40 -15.67
N LEU A 214 15.11 0.58 -16.74
CA LEU A 214 15.06 1.75 -17.62
C LEU A 214 13.67 1.98 -18.22
N LYS A 215 12.94 0.90 -18.55
CA LYS A 215 11.60 0.99 -19.12
C LYS A 215 10.63 1.64 -18.14
N ILE A 216 10.62 1.19 -16.89
CA ILE A 216 9.74 1.78 -15.85
C ILE A 216 10.07 3.25 -15.62
N LEU A 217 11.36 3.61 -15.54
CA LEU A 217 11.76 5.01 -15.36
C LEU A 217 11.31 5.90 -16.53
N HIS A 218 11.43 5.41 -17.77
CA HIS A 218 10.98 6.12 -18.96
C HIS A 218 9.45 6.29 -19.01
N ASP A 219 8.72 5.21 -18.72
CA ASP A 219 7.26 5.20 -18.72
C ASP A 219 6.72 6.16 -17.63
N GLU A 220 7.35 6.19 -16.45
CA GLU A 220 7.02 7.13 -15.38
C GLU A 220 7.35 8.60 -15.73
N LEU A 221 8.48 8.86 -16.38
CA LEU A 221 8.80 10.22 -16.81
C LEU A 221 7.77 10.73 -17.84
N SER A 222 7.32 9.83 -18.71
CA SER A 222 6.29 10.12 -19.70
C SER A 222 4.93 10.39 -19.04
N SER A 223 4.54 9.57 -18.05
CA SER A 223 3.26 9.72 -17.33
C SER A 223 3.17 11.05 -16.56
N MET A 224 4.31 11.56 -16.08
CA MET A 224 4.37 12.84 -15.36
C MET A 224 4.10 14.07 -16.23
N LYS A 225 4.10 13.97 -17.57
CA LYS A 225 3.88 15.12 -18.47
C LYS A 225 2.52 15.78 -18.24
N LEU A 226 1.45 14.99 -18.16
CA LEU A 226 0.10 15.50 -17.91
C LEU A 226 -0.06 15.99 -16.47
N TRP A 227 0.54 15.29 -15.51
CA TRP A 227 0.45 15.66 -14.10
C TRP A 227 0.98 17.07 -13.85
N VAL A 228 2.21 17.35 -14.30
CA VAL A 228 2.87 18.64 -14.04
C VAL A 228 2.21 19.81 -14.78
N SER A 229 1.54 19.55 -15.91
CA SER A 229 0.78 20.60 -16.61
C SER A 229 -0.51 20.97 -15.87
N MET A 230 -1.10 20.03 -15.13
CA MET A 230 -2.32 20.24 -14.35
C MET A 230 -2.05 20.70 -12.91
N HIS A 231 -0.88 20.39 -12.35
CA HIS A 231 -0.51 20.67 -10.97
C HIS A 231 0.76 21.52 -10.89
N VAL A 232 0.73 22.72 -11.47
CA VAL A 232 1.91 23.59 -11.63
C VAL A 232 2.55 24.04 -10.30
N SER A 233 1.82 24.00 -9.20
CA SER A 233 2.32 24.34 -7.85
C SER A 233 2.72 23.11 -7.01
N ASP A 234 2.68 21.90 -7.57
CA ASP A 234 3.07 20.66 -6.86
C ASP A 234 4.59 20.47 -6.87
N HIS A 235 5.27 21.15 -5.94
CA HIS A 235 6.73 21.02 -5.78
C HIS A 235 7.18 19.57 -5.55
N SER A 236 6.37 18.74 -4.90
CA SER A 236 6.71 17.33 -4.66
C SER A 236 6.66 16.51 -5.95
N GLY A 237 5.68 16.74 -6.81
CA GLY A 237 5.58 16.15 -8.14
C GLY A 237 6.72 16.60 -9.07
N PHE A 238 7.10 17.88 -9.04
CA PHE A 238 8.27 18.35 -9.78
C PHE A 238 9.58 17.76 -9.25
N HIS A 239 9.72 17.60 -7.93
CA HIS A 239 10.86 16.92 -7.34
C HIS A 239 10.95 15.45 -7.79
N TYR A 240 9.81 14.74 -7.86
CA TYR A 240 9.76 13.39 -8.40
C TYR A 240 10.22 13.33 -9.86
N ARG A 241 9.79 14.29 -10.70
CA ARG A 241 10.28 14.42 -12.07
C ARG A 241 11.79 14.65 -12.15
N GLN A 242 12.36 15.47 -11.27
CA GLN A 242 13.81 15.67 -11.17
C GLN A 242 14.54 14.37 -10.80
N PHE A 243 13.98 13.60 -9.84
CA PHE A 243 14.50 12.29 -9.47
C PHE A 243 14.55 11.35 -10.70
N LEU A 244 13.46 11.23 -11.45
CA LEU A 244 13.39 10.38 -12.65
C LEU A 244 14.45 10.74 -13.69
N LEU A 245 14.62 12.02 -13.98
CA LEU A 245 15.64 12.50 -14.93
C LEU A 245 17.05 12.14 -14.46
N LYS A 246 17.37 12.39 -13.18
CA LYS A 246 18.68 12.06 -12.60
C LYS A 246 18.94 10.54 -12.64
N SER A 247 17.94 9.74 -12.30
CA SER A 247 18.03 8.28 -12.34
C SER A 247 18.25 7.76 -13.76
N LEU A 248 17.49 8.25 -14.75
CA LEU A 248 17.65 7.84 -16.15
C LEU A 248 19.05 8.17 -16.69
N VAL A 249 19.55 9.38 -16.44
CA VAL A 249 20.91 9.76 -16.84
C VAL A 249 21.95 8.85 -16.17
N GLY A 250 21.80 8.60 -14.87
CA GLY A 250 22.71 7.73 -14.13
C GLY A 250 22.75 6.29 -14.64
N GLU A 251 21.59 5.72 -14.98
CA GLU A 251 21.49 4.36 -15.52
C GLU A 251 22.02 4.27 -16.97
N LEU A 252 21.71 5.26 -17.82
CA LEU A 252 22.21 5.30 -19.20
C LEU A 252 23.74 5.42 -19.26
N SER A 253 24.34 6.24 -18.40
CA SER A 253 25.80 6.35 -18.31
C SER A 253 26.44 5.01 -17.90
N GLN A 254 25.87 4.31 -16.91
CA GLN A 254 26.36 2.99 -16.50
C GLN A 254 26.25 1.94 -17.62
N VAL A 255 25.17 1.97 -18.40
CA VAL A 255 25.00 1.07 -19.56
C VAL A 255 26.06 1.35 -20.62
N ALA A 256 26.35 2.63 -20.91
CA ALA A 256 27.38 3.02 -21.86
C ALA A 256 28.79 2.59 -21.42
N GLU A 257 29.13 2.76 -20.14
CA GLU A 257 30.40 2.30 -19.56
C GLU A 257 30.54 0.77 -19.65
N ARG A 258 29.50 0.01 -19.31
CA ARG A 258 29.50 -1.46 -19.44
C ARG A 258 29.65 -1.92 -20.88
N ALA A 259 29.07 -1.20 -21.84
CA ALA A 259 29.20 -1.50 -23.26
C ALA A 259 30.65 -1.25 -23.76
N SER A 260 31.29 -0.17 -23.28
CA SER A 260 32.67 0.17 -23.62
C SER A 260 33.71 -0.74 -22.95
N ALA A 261 33.38 -1.36 -21.81
CA ALA A 261 34.28 -2.24 -21.06
C ALA A 261 34.27 -3.72 -21.54
N ARG A 262 33.43 -4.08 -22.51
CA ARG A 262 33.42 -5.45 -23.07
C ARG A 262 34.67 -5.69 -23.93
N PRO A 263 35.47 -6.74 -23.68
CA PRO A 263 36.63 -7.05 -24.51
C PRO A 263 36.20 -7.33 -25.95
N PRO A 264 37.05 -7.00 -26.95
CA PRO A 264 36.75 -7.31 -28.35
C PRO A 264 36.50 -8.80 -28.51
N ARG A 265 35.51 -9.17 -29.35
CA ARG A 265 35.24 -10.57 -29.67
C ARG A 265 36.53 -11.21 -30.20
N PRO A 266 36.90 -12.42 -29.75
CA PRO A 266 38.05 -13.12 -30.32
C PRO A 266 37.85 -13.24 -31.83
N SER A 267 38.88 -12.85 -32.57
CA SER A 267 38.95 -12.96 -34.03
C SER A 267 38.59 -14.40 -34.43
N PRO A 268 37.76 -14.62 -35.46
CA PRO A 268 37.57 -15.97 -35.99
C PRO A 268 38.93 -16.51 -36.43
N ASP A 269 39.32 -17.65 -35.84
CA ASP A 269 40.58 -18.34 -36.11
C ASP A 269 40.64 -18.70 -37.61
N PRO A 270 41.62 -18.18 -38.38
CA PRO A 270 41.70 -18.41 -39.82
C PRO A 270 42.06 -19.86 -40.21
N HIS A 271 42.18 -20.79 -39.25
CA HIS A 271 42.65 -22.16 -39.51
C HIS A 271 41.60 -23.22 -39.87
N TYR A 272 40.33 -22.86 -40.06
CA TYR A 272 39.31 -23.78 -40.62
C TYR A 272 38.90 -23.42 -42.05
N ALA A 273 39.88 -23.26 -42.93
CA ALA A 273 39.67 -23.38 -44.37
C ALA A 273 40.82 -24.25 -44.91
N HIS A 274 40.49 -25.52 -45.16
CA HIS A 274 41.28 -26.60 -45.76
C HIS A 274 41.54 -27.79 -44.83
N ARG A 275 40.56 -28.70 -44.78
CA ARG A 275 40.73 -30.13 -45.10
C ARG A 275 39.38 -30.79 -45.30
#